data_AF-A0A4R3ZB97-F1
#
_entry.id   AF-A0A4R3ZB97-F1
#
_cell.length_a   1.000
_cell.length_b   1.000
_cell.length_c   1.000
_cell.angle_alpha   90.00
_cell.angle_beta   90.00
_cell.angle_gamma   90.00
#
_symmetry.space_group_name_H-M   'P 1'
#
loop_
_entity.id
_entity.type
_entity.pdbx_description
1 polymer ?
#
loop_
_entity_poly.entity_id
_entity_poly.type
_entity_poly.pdbx_seq_one_letter_code
_entity_poly.pdbx_strand_id
1 'polypeptide(L)' 'MKTNTTNHPNLISAMEYTNNVCALLVALELSAEQLDADTIKEASNGIRYLASRAYEELERVHNFEANK' A
#
# COMPACT_ATOMS: atom_id res chain seq x y z
N MET A 1 3.61 -20.01 -26.74
CA MET A 1 2.59 -18.95 -26.52
C MET A 1 3.30 -17.72 -25.97
N LYS A 2 3.22 -16.57 -26.64
CA LYS A 2 3.70 -15.31 -26.05
C LYS A 2 2.71 -14.94 -24.95
N THR A 3 3.13 -15.08 -23.69
CA THR A 3 2.39 -14.49 -22.58
C THR A 3 2.48 -12.99 -22.77
N ASN A 4 1.38 -12.37 -23.22
CA ASN A 4 1.21 -10.92 -23.10
C ASN A 4 1.09 -10.64 -21.60
N THR A 5 2.22 -10.63 -20.89
CA THR A 5 2.31 -10.01 -19.58
C THR A 5 2.16 -8.52 -19.84
N THR A 6 0.91 -8.07 -19.87
CA THR A 6 0.59 -6.67 -19.70
C THR A 6 1.15 -6.31 -18.33
N ASN A 7 2.38 -5.78 -18.32
CA ASN A 7 2.97 -5.27 -17.10
C ASN A 7 2.07 -4.11 -16.67
N HIS A 8 1.34 -4.30 -15.58
CA HIS A 8 0.58 -3.25 -14.92
C HIS A 8 1.45 -2.72 -13.78
N PRO A 9 2.45 -1.84 -14.06
CA PRO A 9 3.37 -1.37 -13.03
C PRO A 9 2.63 -0.72 -11.87
N ASN A 10 1.53 0.00 -12.14
CA ASN A 10 0.68 0.61 -11.12
C ASN A 10 0.01 -0.46 -10.23
N LEU A 11 -0.42 -1.60 -10.79
CA LEU A 11 -1.00 -2.69 -9.99
C LEU A 11 0.05 -3.33 -9.08
N ILE A 12 1.27 -3.55 -9.59
CA ILE A 12 2.39 -4.06 -8.79
C ILE A 12 2.73 -3.09 -7.66
N SER A 13 2.86 -1.80 -7.95
CA SER A 13 3.12 -0.78 -6.93
C SER A 13 1.99 -0.69 -5.89
N ALA A 14 0.72 -0.80 -6.29
CA ALA A 14 -0.40 -0.84 -5.36
C ALA A 14 -0.32 -2.05 -4.41
N MET A 15 0.06 -3.22 -4.92
CA MET A 15 0.27 -4.43 -4.12
C MET A 15 1.43 -4.25 -3.13
N GLU A 16 2.54 -3.67 -3.55
CA GLU A 16 3.69 -3.38 -2.68
C GLU A 16 3.32 -2.42 -1.54
N TYR A 17 2.64 -1.31 -1.86
CA TYR A 17 2.16 -0.37 -0.84
C TYR A 17 1.21 -1.03 0.15
N THR A 18 0.28 -1.85 -0.35
CA THR A 18 -0.67 -2.61 0.50
C THR A 18 0.06 -3.60 1.40
N ASN A 19 1.05 -4.33 0.89
CA ASN A 19 1.86 -5.26 1.67
C ASN A 19 2.62 -4.53 2.79
N ASN A 20 3.17 -3.36 2.51
CA ASN A 20 3.86 -2.54 3.50
C ASN A 20 2.91 -2.02 4.60
N VAL A 21 1.67 -1.68 4.26
CA VAL A 21 0.63 -1.36 5.26
C VAL A 21 0.40 -2.55 6.18
N CYS A 22 0.19 -3.74 5.63
CA CYS A 22 -0.01 -4.96 6.43
C CYS A 22 1.18 -5.25 7.35
N ALA A 23 2.41 -5.13 6.84
CA ALA A 23 3.62 -5.34 7.63
C ALA A 23 3.73 -4.36 8.81
N LEU A 24 3.42 -3.08 8.60
CA LEU A 24 3.43 -2.08 9.67
C LEU A 24 2.33 -2.32 10.71
N LEU A 25 1.13 -2.74 10.29
CA LEU A 25 0.05 -3.09 11.21
C LEU A 25 0.47 -4.27 12.11
N VAL A 26 1.05 -5.32 11.54
CA VAL A 26 1.56 -6.46 12.31
C VAL A 26 2.67 -6.02 13.28
N ALA A 27 3.59 -5.16 12.84
CA ALA A 27 4.67 -4.66 13.70
C ALA A 27 4.12 -3.85 14.90
N LEU A 28 3.09 -3.03 14.66
CA LEU A 28 2.38 -2.29 15.71
C LEU A 28 1.68 -3.23 16.69
N GLU A 29 0.97 -4.24 16.19
CA GLU A 29 0.29 -5.25 17.03
C GLU A 29 1.28 -6.00 17.94
N LEU A 30 2.44 -6.39 17.39
CA LEU A 30 3.47 -7.11 18.15
C LEU A 30 4.21 -6.25 19.17
N SER A 31 4.19 -4.93 19.02
CA SER A 31 4.95 -4.00 19.85
C SER A 31 4.07 -3.06 20.68
N ALA A 32 2.74 -3.25 20.65
CA ALA A 32 1.78 -2.25 21.14
C ALA A 32 1.99 -1.82 22.60
N GLU A 33 2.49 -2.71 23.45
CA GLU A 33 2.76 -2.42 24.86
C GLU A 33 4.06 -1.62 25.10
N GLN A 34 4.98 -1.60 24.13
CA GLN A 34 6.28 -0.93 24.23
C GLN A 34 6.33 0.42 23.48
N LEU A 35 5.33 0.71 22.66
CA LEU A 35 5.30 1.94 21.86
C LEU A 35 4.65 3.09 22.63
N ASP A 36 5.33 4.23 22.63
CA ASP A 36 4.74 5.47 23.11
C ASP A 36 3.76 6.08 22.08
N ALA A 37 2.97 7.04 22.55
CA ALA A 37 1.92 7.66 21.73
C ALA A 37 2.47 8.42 20.50
N ASP A 38 3.67 8.99 20.58
CA ASP A 38 4.28 9.71 19.46
C ASP A 38 4.73 8.71 18.39
N THR A 39 5.34 7.59 18.79
CA THR A 39 5.73 6.51 17.89
C THR A 39 4.50 5.90 17.19
N ILE A 40 3.40 5.65 17.92
CA ILE A 40 2.13 5.17 17.35
C ILE A 40 1.57 6.18 16.33
N LYS A 41 1.64 7.48 16.64
CA LYS A 41 1.17 8.55 15.75
C LYS A 41 1.99 8.62 14.46
N GLU A 42 3.32 8.50 14.55
CA GLU A 42 4.20 8.45 13.37
C GLU A 42 3.90 7.23 12.50
N ALA A 43 3.79 6.04 13.10
CA ALA A 43 3.43 4.82 12.38
C ALA A 43 2.05 4.94 11.71
N SER A 44 1.07 5.54 12.40
CA SER A 44 -0.27 5.81 11.85
C SER A 44 -0.22 6.75 10.64
N ASN A 45 0.63 7.77 10.66
CA ASN A 45 0.83 8.65 9.51
C ASN A 45 1.50 7.92 8.35
N GLY A 46 2.49 7.05 8.63
CA GLY A 46 3.12 6.19 7.63
C GLY A 46 2.14 5.23 6.96
N ILE A 47 1.29 4.57 7.75
CA ILE A 47 0.22 3.69 7.25
C ILE A 47 -0.75 4.47 6.36
N ARG A 48 -1.20 5.66 6.81
CA ARG A 48 -2.10 6.51 6.01
C ARG A 48 -1.47 6.89 4.68
N TYR A 49 -0.20 7.31 4.69
CA TYR A 49 0.53 7.64 3.47
C TYR A 49 0.58 6.45 2.51
N LEU A 50 1.00 5.27 2.96
CA LEU A 50 1.09 4.08 2.12
C LEU A 50 -0.27 3.64 1.57
N ALA A 51 -1.33 3.70 2.38
CA ALA A 51 -2.68 3.40 1.94
C ALA A 51 -3.17 4.37 0.87
N SER A 52 -2.91 5.68 1.02
CA SER A 52 -3.22 6.68 -0.01
C SER A 52 -2.47 6.40 -1.31
N ARG A 53 -1.18 6.04 -1.24
CA ARG A 53 -0.39 5.67 -2.42
C ARG A 53 -0.91 4.42 -3.11
N ALA A 54 -1.30 3.39 -2.35
CA ALA A 54 -1.92 2.20 -2.92
C ALA A 54 -3.20 2.57 -3.69
N TYR A 55 -4.06 3.40 -3.09
CA TYR A 55 -5.29 3.87 -3.72
C TYR A 55 -5.03 4.66 -5.01
N GLU A 56 -4.09 5.61 -5.00
CA GLU A 56 -3.73 6.40 -6.18
C GLU A 56 -3.27 5.51 -7.35
N GLU A 57 -2.48 4.47 -7.07
CA GLU A 57 -2.04 3.55 -8.12
C GLU A 57 -3.19 2.67 -8.64
N LEU A 58 -4.11 2.24 -7.79
CA LEU A 58 -5.33 1.53 -8.21
C LEU A 58 -6.26 2.42 -9.04
N GLU A 59 -6.42 3.69 -8.66
CA GLU A 59 -7.22 4.67 -9.39
C GLU A 59 -6.65 4.87 -10.81
N ARG A 60 -5.31 4.93 -10.95
CA ARG A 60 -4.66 5.00 -12.27
C ARG A 60 -4.95 3.76 -13.12
N VAL A 61 -4.92 2.55 -12.53
CA VAL A 61 -5.30 1.32 -13.23
C VAL A 61 -6.74 1.39 -13.69
N HIS A 62 -7.66 1.73 -12.78
CA HIS A 62 -9.08 1.83 -13.08
C HIS A 62 -9.36 2.84 -14.20
N ASN A 63 -8.76 4.02 -14.14
CA ASN A 63 -8.90 5.06 -15.17
C ASN A 63 -8.29 4.64 -16.51
N PHE A 64 -7.18 3.90 -16.50
CA PHE A 64 -6.58 3.37 -17.73
C PHE A 64 -7.48 2.31 -18.38
N GLU A 65 -8.11 1.45 -17.59
CA GLU A 65 -9.05 0.43 -18.08
C GLU A 65 -10.39 1.05 -18.54
N ALA A 66 -10.88 2.09 -17.87
CA ALA A 66 -12.11 2.78 -18.24
C ALA A 66 -11.98 3.60 -19.54
N ASN A 67 -10.76 3.98 -19.92
CA ASN A 67 -10.46 4.71 -21.16
C ASN A 67 -10.06 3.79 -22.34
N LYS A 68 -10.13 2.47 -22.17
CA LYS A 68 -9.88 1.45 -23.21
C LYS A 68 -11.18 0.96 -23.84
#